data_AF-A0A409XTX9-F1
#
_entry.id   AF-A0A409XTX9-F1
#
_cell.length_a   1.000
_cell.length_b   1.000
_cell.length_c   1.000
_cell.angle_alpha   90.00
_cell.angle_beta   90.00
_cell.angle_gamma   90.00
#
_symmetry.space_group_name_H-M   'P 1'
#
loop_
_entity.id
_entity.type
_entity.pdbx_description
1 polymer ?
#
loop_
_entity_poly.entity_id
_entity_poly.type
_entity_poly.pdbx_seq_one_letter_code
_entity_poly.pdbx_strand_id
1 'polypeptide(L)'
;MDEDSCMKWEEAETRLVEAVHRLRMAYNIRGTTPPPPSLFNYSKSHKSAAISGKMSKLARDWFAIWMGLLSYILAQASLPENYKTPSMPQDKNCPYPSWYMKLEKDPKISLAWLDGLSTLTVNTFDTKTPHAGVVLRWTKTDKLRPSIDFFLDHHIPVYYPWTIAEEEAVHCDSSLRHLQLPEQMVKQALDAIFQDRDFASGTLIMNSYLWWKESPQDISMHLLDIKYARSFVFQYVSRKFMHKANHGNRPFQDPLLAQDKLELLIAERTSKEEEAARVASNLPMRNMIGWLNEEEKGALYHIGQLHCSE
;
A
#
# COMPACT_ATOMS: atom_id res chain seq x y z
N MET A 1 21.05 -14.95 20.48
CA MET A 1 20.15 -15.89 19.81
C MET A 1 20.91 -17.20 19.78
N ASP A 2 20.29 -18.30 20.20
CA ASP A 2 20.91 -19.63 20.15
C ASP A 2 21.14 -20.04 18.68
N GLU A 3 22.20 -20.78 18.39
CA GLU A 3 22.56 -21.25 17.05
C GLU A 3 21.42 -22.10 16.45
N ASP A 4 20.78 -22.92 17.28
CA ASP A 4 19.58 -23.70 16.94
C ASP A 4 18.39 -22.80 16.55
N SER A 5 18.27 -21.62 17.17
CA SER A 5 17.23 -20.66 16.77
C SER A 5 17.53 -20.06 15.40
N CYS A 6 18.77 -19.66 15.11
CA CYS A 6 19.13 -19.11 13.80
C CYS A 6 18.84 -20.10 12.66
N MET A 7 19.22 -21.37 12.83
CA MET A 7 18.95 -22.42 11.83
C MET A 7 17.45 -22.57 11.56
N LYS A 8 16.60 -22.56 12.59
CA LYS A 8 15.14 -22.64 12.41
C LYS A 8 14.56 -21.48 11.61
N TRP A 9 15.08 -20.28 11.79
CA TRP A 9 14.64 -19.11 11.03
C TRP A 9 15.08 -19.18 9.56
N GLU A 10 16.32 -19.62 9.28
CA GLU A 10 16.81 -19.80 7.91
C GLU A 10 16.06 -20.91 7.16
N GLU A 11 15.71 -21.99 7.84
CA GLU A 11 14.85 -23.04 7.27
C GLU A 11 13.44 -22.51 6.99
N ALA A 12 12.85 -21.76 7.91
CA ALA A 12 11.53 -21.17 7.73
C ALA A 12 11.51 -20.18 6.54
N GLU A 13 12.56 -19.37 6.40
CA GLU A 13 12.77 -18.50 5.25
C GLU A 13 12.85 -19.28 3.96
N THR A 14 13.69 -20.31 3.92
CA THR A 14 13.89 -21.14 2.73
C THR A 14 12.57 -21.78 2.27
N ARG A 15 11.79 -22.33 3.20
CA ARG A 15 10.47 -22.92 2.89
C ARG A 15 9.49 -21.88 2.37
N LEU A 16 9.43 -20.71 3.01
CA LEU A 16 8.53 -19.62 2.61
C LEU A 16 8.87 -19.08 1.21
N VAL A 17 10.14 -18.79 0.95
CA VAL A 17 10.63 -18.27 -0.33
C VAL A 17 10.40 -19.27 -1.45
N GLU A 18 10.68 -20.55 -1.22
CA GLU A 18 10.47 -21.63 -2.19
C GLU A 18 8.97 -21.81 -2.48
N ALA A 19 8.11 -21.86 -1.46
CA ALA A 19 6.66 -21.99 -1.65
C ALA A 19 6.10 -20.84 -2.49
N VAL A 20 6.49 -19.59 -2.18
CA VAL A 20 6.12 -18.41 -2.97
C VAL A 20 6.61 -18.53 -4.41
N HIS A 21 7.88 -18.90 -4.62
CA HIS A 21 8.45 -19.03 -5.96
C HIS A 21 7.68 -20.07 -6.79
N ARG A 22 7.45 -21.26 -6.23
CA ARG A 22 6.76 -22.34 -6.91
C ARG A 22 5.33 -22.00 -7.27
N LEU A 23 4.55 -21.49 -6.31
CA LEU A 23 3.17 -21.12 -6.58
C LEU A 23 3.11 -19.99 -7.61
N ARG A 24 3.97 -18.98 -7.48
CA ARG A 24 4.04 -17.88 -8.44
C ARG A 24 4.30 -18.37 -9.86
N MET A 25 5.26 -19.29 -10.06
CA MET A 25 5.53 -19.90 -11.36
C MET A 25 4.35 -20.75 -11.83
N ALA A 26 3.75 -21.54 -10.92
CA ALA A 26 2.68 -22.47 -11.25
C ALA A 26 1.33 -21.81 -11.55
N TYR A 27 1.13 -20.55 -11.13
CA TYR A 27 -0.05 -19.72 -11.44
C TYR A 27 0.28 -18.54 -12.36
N ASN A 28 1.51 -18.45 -12.88
CA ASN A 28 1.97 -17.37 -13.76
C ASN A 28 1.75 -15.96 -13.19
N ILE A 29 1.93 -15.80 -11.88
CA ILE A 29 1.73 -14.51 -11.19
C ILE A 29 2.97 -13.62 -11.45
N ARG A 30 2.74 -12.46 -12.07
CA ARG A 30 3.78 -11.47 -12.34
C ARG A 30 4.08 -10.62 -11.09
N GLY A 31 5.28 -10.07 -11.02
CA GLY A 31 5.70 -9.16 -9.96
C GLY A 31 7.17 -9.30 -9.59
N THR A 32 7.74 -8.28 -8.95
CA THR A 32 9.06 -8.39 -8.32
C THR A 32 8.92 -9.04 -6.95
N THR A 33 9.77 -10.00 -6.63
CA THR A 33 9.81 -10.56 -5.28
C THR A 33 10.50 -9.60 -4.33
N PRO A 34 10.03 -9.50 -3.08
CA PRO A 34 10.72 -8.74 -2.04
C PRO A 34 12.11 -9.34 -1.78
N PRO A 35 13.08 -8.54 -1.28
CA PRO A 35 14.29 -9.06 -0.67
C PRO A 35 14.02 -10.17 0.35
N PRO A 36 14.79 -11.28 0.32
CA PRO A 36 14.68 -12.33 1.32
C PRO A 36 15.16 -11.80 2.71
N PRO A 37 14.55 -12.21 3.83
CA PRO A 37 14.95 -11.78 5.17
C PRO A 37 16.46 -11.94 5.47
N SER A 38 17.10 -12.99 4.94
CA SER A 38 18.52 -13.29 5.10
C SER A 38 19.44 -12.20 4.55
N LEU A 39 18.95 -11.38 3.61
CA LEU A 39 19.68 -10.21 3.09
C LEU A 39 20.02 -9.20 4.20
N PHE A 40 19.22 -9.18 5.27
CA PHE A 40 19.43 -8.32 6.44
C PHE A 40 20.41 -8.92 7.45
N ASN A 41 21.01 -10.07 7.14
CA ASN A 41 22.07 -10.71 7.93
C ASN A 41 21.68 -11.01 9.38
N TYR A 42 20.42 -11.30 9.67
CA TYR A 42 19.94 -11.53 11.04
C TYR A 42 20.59 -12.75 11.71
N SER A 43 21.10 -13.71 10.93
CA SER A 43 21.80 -14.90 11.42
C SER A 43 23.30 -14.71 11.62
N LYS A 44 23.88 -13.59 11.16
CA LYS A 44 25.32 -13.35 11.26
C LYS A 44 25.71 -12.71 12.60
N SER A 45 26.93 -12.97 13.02
CA SER A 45 27.53 -12.28 14.17
C SER A 45 27.66 -10.79 13.89
N HIS A 46 27.19 -9.97 14.83
CA HIS A 46 27.25 -8.50 14.74
C HIS A 46 28.19 -7.92 15.80
N LYS A 47 28.77 -6.75 15.47
CA LYS A 47 29.71 -6.03 16.36
C LYS A 47 29.08 -5.56 17.67
N SER A 48 27.75 -5.47 17.74
CA SER A 48 27.03 -5.09 18.95
C SER A 48 25.61 -5.66 18.99
N ALA A 49 25.07 -5.80 20.20
CA ALA A 49 23.69 -6.24 20.43
C ALA A 49 22.66 -5.28 19.78
N ALA A 50 22.95 -3.97 19.77
CA ALA A 50 22.06 -2.98 19.14
C ALA A 50 21.93 -3.19 17.62
N ILE A 51 23.04 -3.52 16.93
CA ILE A 51 23.01 -3.83 15.50
C ILE A 51 22.26 -5.14 15.26
N SER A 52 22.52 -6.18 16.07
CA SER A 52 21.81 -7.46 15.97
C SER A 52 20.30 -7.30 16.15
N GLY A 53 19.87 -6.54 17.15
CA GLY A 53 18.45 -6.25 17.38
C GLY A 53 17.81 -5.51 16.20
N LYS A 54 18.52 -4.53 15.61
CA LYS A 54 18.06 -3.81 14.42
C LYS A 54 17.90 -4.75 13.22
N MET A 55 18.88 -5.61 12.95
CA MET A 55 18.84 -6.54 11.82
C MET A 55 17.78 -7.62 11.99
N SER A 56 17.62 -8.14 13.21
CA SER A 56 16.55 -9.09 13.55
C SER A 56 15.17 -8.48 13.35
N LYS A 57 14.96 -7.22 13.81
CA LYS A 57 13.70 -6.51 13.60
C LYS A 57 13.41 -6.33 12.11
N LEU A 58 14.40 -5.88 11.35
CA LEU A 58 14.25 -5.68 9.91
C LEU A 58 13.91 -6.99 9.21
N ALA A 59 14.65 -8.06 9.47
CA ALA A 59 14.37 -9.38 8.91
C ALA A 59 12.95 -9.85 9.23
N ARG A 60 12.51 -9.74 10.49
CA ARG A 60 11.15 -10.09 10.91
C ARG A 60 10.08 -9.29 10.15
N ASP A 61 10.29 -7.99 9.97
CA ASP A 61 9.37 -7.15 9.21
C ASP A 61 9.31 -7.60 7.72
N TRP A 62 10.42 -8.08 7.16
CA TRP A 62 10.45 -8.69 5.82
C TRP A 62 9.83 -10.09 5.75
N PHE A 63 9.90 -10.90 6.82
CA PHE A 63 9.12 -12.14 6.90
C PHE A 63 7.62 -11.86 6.77
N ALA A 64 7.12 -10.80 7.42
CA ALA A 64 5.72 -10.40 7.30
C ALA A 64 5.35 -10.02 5.85
N ILE A 65 6.26 -9.34 5.12
CA ILE A 65 6.07 -9.03 3.70
C ILE A 65 5.97 -10.31 2.86
N TRP A 66 6.85 -11.30 3.09
CA TRP A 66 6.79 -12.58 2.39
C TRP A 66 5.53 -13.39 2.72
N MET A 67 5.06 -13.35 3.98
CA MET A 67 3.80 -13.97 4.37
C MET A 67 2.60 -13.29 3.70
N GLY A 68 2.61 -11.96 3.58
CA GLY A 68 1.61 -11.22 2.80
C GLY A 68 1.62 -11.59 1.32
N LEU A 69 2.81 -11.74 0.72
CA LEU A 69 2.96 -12.20 -0.66
C LEU A 69 2.44 -13.63 -0.85
N LEU A 70 2.73 -14.54 0.09
CA LEU A 70 2.18 -15.89 0.08
C LEU A 70 0.66 -15.88 0.17
N SER A 71 0.09 -15.11 1.10
CA SER A 71 -1.36 -14.93 1.25
C SER A 71 -2.01 -14.46 -0.06
N TYR A 72 -1.43 -13.45 -0.71
CA TYR A 72 -1.88 -12.95 -2.00
C TYR A 72 -1.86 -14.02 -3.10
N ILE A 73 -0.79 -14.82 -3.16
CA ILE A 73 -0.68 -15.91 -4.13
C ILE A 73 -1.71 -17.00 -3.86
N LEU A 74 -1.97 -17.34 -2.59
CA LEU A 74 -3.00 -18.31 -2.20
C LEU A 74 -4.41 -17.81 -2.54
N ALA A 75 -4.69 -16.52 -2.35
CA ALA A 75 -5.94 -15.88 -2.77
C ALA A 75 -6.15 -16.04 -4.28
N GLN A 76 -5.14 -15.70 -5.09
CA GLN A 76 -5.21 -15.89 -6.54
C GLN A 76 -5.30 -17.37 -6.95
N ALA A 77 -4.61 -18.26 -6.22
CA ALA A 77 -4.70 -19.69 -6.44
C ALA A 77 -6.10 -20.25 -6.12
N SER A 78 -6.93 -19.51 -5.38
CA SER A 78 -8.30 -19.89 -5.03
C SER A 78 -9.34 -19.37 -6.04
N LEU A 79 -8.96 -18.49 -6.97
CA LEU A 79 -9.85 -18.00 -8.01
C LEU A 79 -10.35 -19.14 -8.92
N PRO A 80 -11.61 -19.12 -9.39
CA PRO A 80 -12.10 -20.15 -10.29
C PRO A 80 -11.35 -20.14 -11.64
N GLU A 81 -11.29 -21.30 -12.30
CA GLU A 81 -10.49 -21.52 -13.52
C GLU A 81 -10.82 -20.57 -14.68
N ASN A 82 -12.03 -19.99 -14.72
CA ASN A 82 -12.43 -18.99 -15.72
C ASN A 82 -11.62 -17.68 -15.64
N TYR A 83 -10.96 -17.39 -14.51
CA TYR A 83 -10.04 -16.27 -14.35
C TYR A 83 -8.57 -16.65 -14.55
N LYS A 84 -8.27 -17.93 -14.77
CA LYS A 84 -6.91 -18.46 -14.91
C LYS A 84 -6.65 -18.85 -16.36
N THR A 85 -5.42 -18.71 -16.82
CA THR A 85 -4.97 -19.36 -18.06
C THR A 85 -5.23 -20.88 -17.99
N PRO A 86 -5.50 -21.54 -19.13
CA PRO A 86 -6.02 -22.91 -19.20
C PRO A 86 -4.93 -23.92 -18.83
N SER A 87 -4.71 -24.13 -17.53
CA SER A 87 -3.64 -24.98 -17.05
C SER A 87 -4.13 -25.84 -15.88
N MET A 88 -4.65 -27.00 -16.25
CA MET A 88 -5.10 -28.15 -15.45
C MET A 88 -6.53 -28.11 -14.92
N PRO A 89 -7.38 -29.09 -15.29
CA PRO A 89 -8.68 -29.28 -14.65
C PRO A 89 -8.48 -29.71 -13.20
N GLN A 90 -9.13 -29.03 -12.26
CA GLN A 90 -9.27 -29.52 -10.89
C GLN A 90 -9.96 -30.88 -10.90
N ASP A 91 -9.28 -31.88 -10.35
CA ASP A 91 -9.92 -33.15 -10.00
C ASP A 91 -10.94 -32.89 -8.89
N LYS A 92 -12.23 -32.97 -9.25
CA LYS A 92 -13.35 -32.72 -8.33
C LYS A 92 -13.37 -33.67 -7.13
N ASN A 93 -12.61 -34.76 -7.17
CA ASN A 93 -12.52 -35.75 -6.10
C ASN A 93 -11.38 -35.46 -5.10
N CYS A 94 -10.56 -34.45 -5.32
CA CYS A 94 -9.49 -34.08 -4.40
C CYS A 94 -10.00 -33.12 -3.31
N PRO A 95 -9.89 -33.45 -2.01
CA PRO A 95 -10.34 -32.57 -0.93
C PRO A 95 -9.42 -31.37 -0.71
N TYR A 96 -8.21 -31.37 -1.30
CA TYR A 96 -7.23 -30.31 -1.08
C TYR A 96 -7.23 -29.26 -2.20
N PRO A 97 -6.97 -27.98 -1.88
CA PRO A 97 -6.79 -26.94 -2.87
C PRO A 97 -5.65 -27.25 -3.87
N SER A 98 -5.78 -26.73 -5.09
CA SER A 98 -4.77 -26.97 -6.15
C SER A 98 -3.35 -26.50 -5.78
N TRP A 99 -3.24 -25.47 -4.93
CA TRP A 99 -1.95 -24.96 -4.47
C TRP A 99 -1.25 -25.96 -3.54
N TYR A 100 -2.02 -26.69 -2.73
CA TYR A 100 -1.51 -27.69 -1.78
C TYR A 100 -0.78 -28.79 -2.54
N MET A 101 -1.45 -29.34 -3.56
CA MET A 101 -0.92 -30.38 -4.45
C MET A 101 0.30 -29.95 -5.25
N LYS A 102 0.44 -28.64 -5.55
CA LYS A 102 1.62 -28.11 -6.23
C LYS A 102 2.83 -28.03 -5.30
N LEU A 103 2.62 -27.74 -4.02
CA LEU A 103 3.69 -27.65 -3.02
C LEU A 103 4.09 -29.00 -2.45
N GLU A 104 3.17 -29.96 -2.32
CA GLU A 104 3.46 -31.32 -1.82
C GLU A 104 4.56 -32.03 -2.65
N LYS A 105 4.67 -31.69 -3.94
CA LYS A 105 5.69 -32.24 -4.84
C LYS A 105 7.11 -31.72 -4.56
N ASP A 106 7.28 -30.75 -3.64
CA ASP A 106 8.59 -30.23 -3.28
C ASP A 106 9.18 -30.96 -2.06
N PRO A 107 10.34 -31.63 -2.19
CA PRO A 107 10.99 -32.28 -1.06
C PRO A 107 11.39 -31.33 0.07
N LYS A 108 11.51 -30.02 -0.18
CA LYS A 108 11.82 -29.01 0.84
C LYS A 108 10.61 -28.63 1.70
N ILE A 109 9.41 -29.00 1.29
CA ILE A 109 8.16 -28.62 1.94
C ILE A 109 7.56 -29.85 2.61
N SER A 110 7.52 -29.85 3.95
CA SER A 110 6.94 -30.96 4.70
C SER A 110 5.41 -30.90 4.71
N LEU A 111 4.76 -32.06 4.77
CA LEU A 111 3.30 -32.16 4.92
C LEU A 111 2.80 -31.40 6.16
N ALA A 112 3.51 -31.53 7.29
CA ALA A 112 3.17 -30.79 8.51
C ALA A 112 3.18 -29.26 8.32
N TRP A 113 4.07 -28.74 7.46
CA TRP A 113 4.09 -27.31 7.15
C TRP A 113 2.92 -26.91 6.24
N LEU A 114 2.51 -27.78 5.31
CA LEU A 114 1.35 -27.55 4.43
C LEU A 114 0.02 -27.62 5.19
N ASP A 115 -0.11 -28.55 6.12
CA ASP A 115 -1.24 -28.64 7.05
C ASP A 115 -1.32 -27.35 7.90
N GLY A 116 -0.17 -26.90 8.40
CA GLY A 116 -0.02 -25.60 9.05
C GLY A 116 -0.50 -24.47 8.15
N LEU A 117 0.00 -24.38 6.93
CA LEU A 117 -0.39 -23.31 5.98
C LEU A 117 -1.90 -23.29 5.69
N SER A 118 -2.53 -24.46 5.63
CA SER A 118 -3.98 -24.60 5.39
C SER A 118 -4.83 -24.08 6.54
N THR A 119 -4.28 -24.08 7.77
CA THR A 119 -4.97 -23.65 9.01
C THR A 119 -4.57 -22.25 9.47
N LEU A 120 -3.50 -21.68 8.90
CA LEU A 120 -3.00 -20.36 9.24
C LEU A 120 -3.86 -19.25 8.62
N THR A 121 -3.86 -18.09 9.28
CA THR A 121 -4.53 -16.86 8.85
C THR A 121 -4.09 -16.37 7.47
N VAL A 122 -2.90 -16.78 7.00
CA VAL A 122 -2.40 -16.50 5.65
C VAL A 122 -3.33 -17.02 4.56
N ASN A 123 -4.14 -18.04 4.85
CA ASN A 123 -5.09 -18.67 3.94
C ASN A 123 -6.56 -18.42 4.37
N THR A 124 -6.81 -17.47 5.27
CA THR A 124 -8.16 -17.10 5.72
C THR A 124 -8.48 -15.71 5.21
N PHE A 125 -9.51 -15.57 4.38
CA PHE A 125 -9.94 -14.29 3.80
C PHE A 125 -11.31 -13.92 4.34
N ASP A 126 -11.39 -13.64 5.64
CA ASP A 126 -12.63 -13.26 6.34
C ASP A 126 -12.54 -11.84 6.90
N THR A 127 -13.67 -11.26 7.28
CA THR A 127 -13.71 -9.90 7.86
C THR A 127 -13.05 -9.79 9.24
N LYS A 128 -12.72 -10.92 9.88
CA LYS A 128 -12.18 -10.96 11.24
C LYS A 128 -10.66 -10.96 11.24
N THR A 129 -10.06 -11.39 10.14
CA THR A 129 -8.62 -11.51 9.96
C THR A 129 -8.09 -10.22 9.33
N PRO A 130 -7.28 -9.42 10.04
CA PRO A 130 -6.71 -8.23 9.46
C PRO A 130 -5.64 -8.60 8.42
N HIS A 131 -5.80 -8.09 7.20
CA HIS A 131 -4.84 -8.26 6.12
C HIS A 131 -3.98 -7.02 5.91
N ALA A 132 -2.73 -7.25 5.49
CA ALA A 132 -1.90 -6.17 4.96
C ALA A 132 -2.56 -5.65 3.68
N GLY A 133 -2.86 -4.35 3.64
CA GLY A 133 -3.48 -3.76 2.46
C GLY A 133 -2.51 -3.61 1.30
N VAL A 134 -3.08 -3.40 0.11
CA VAL A 134 -2.35 -3.22 -1.15
C VAL A 134 -2.45 -1.77 -1.61
N VAL A 135 -1.33 -1.21 -2.09
CA VAL A 135 -1.33 0.07 -2.79
C VAL A 135 -1.39 -0.20 -4.29
N LEU A 136 -2.54 0.07 -4.90
CA LEU A 136 -2.78 -0.12 -6.33
C LEU A 136 -2.64 1.20 -7.06
N ARG A 137 -1.92 1.20 -8.18
CA ARG A 137 -1.96 2.30 -9.16
C ARG A 137 -2.83 1.87 -10.32
N TRP A 138 -3.92 2.58 -10.62
CA TRP A 138 -4.81 2.15 -11.69
C TRP A 138 -4.10 2.19 -13.06
N THR A 139 -4.15 1.08 -13.80
CA THR A 139 -3.62 1.02 -15.17
C THR A 139 -4.58 0.21 -16.03
N LYS A 140 -4.90 0.70 -17.24
CA LYS A 140 -5.71 -0.04 -18.22
C LYS A 140 -4.92 -1.17 -18.90
N THR A 141 -3.60 -1.16 -18.78
CA THR A 141 -2.68 -2.02 -19.52
C THR A 141 -2.41 -3.35 -18.82
N ASP A 142 -2.57 -3.42 -17.50
CA ASP A 142 -2.22 -4.62 -16.74
C ASP A 142 -3.42 -5.56 -16.54
N LYS A 143 -3.68 -6.38 -17.57
CA LYS A 143 -4.76 -7.38 -17.56
C LYS A 143 -4.52 -8.56 -16.60
N LEU A 144 -3.29 -8.75 -16.12
CA LEU A 144 -2.94 -9.88 -15.25
C LEU A 144 -3.05 -9.52 -13.78
N ARG A 145 -3.21 -8.23 -13.47
CA ARG A 145 -3.49 -7.78 -12.12
C ARG A 145 -4.93 -8.14 -11.74
N PRO A 146 -5.17 -8.65 -10.52
CA PRO A 146 -6.52 -8.82 -10.02
C PRO A 146 -7.32 -7.52 -10.03
N SER A 147 -8.65 -7.62 -10.19
CA SER A 147 -9.56 -6.47 -10.10
C SER A 147 -9.55 -5.88 -8.69
N ILE A 148 -10.07 -4.66 -8.52
CA ILE A 148 -10.24 -4.10 -7.18
C ILE A 148 -11.27 -4.92 -6.39
N ASP A 149 -12.33 -5.37 -7.05
CA ASP A 149 -13.35 -6.26 -6.46
C ASP A 149 -12.73 -7.51 -5.86
N PHE A 150 -11.73 -8.12 -6.52
CA PHE A 150 -11.02 -9.28 -5.97
C PHE A 150 -10.44 -9.00 -4.58
N PHE A 151 -9.79 -7.86 -4.39
CA PHE A 151 -9.20 -7.54 -3.09
C PHE A 151 -10.28 -7.26 -2.04
N LEU A 152 -11.38 -6.59 -2.43
CA LEU A 152 -12.51 -6.31 -1.55
C LEU A 152 -13.22 -7.61 -1.11
N ASP A 153 -13.44 -8.54 -2.05
CA ASP A 153 -14.05 -9.85 -1.80
C ASP A 153 -13.19 -10.72 -0.88
N HIS A 154 -11.87 -10.50 -0.86
CA HIS A 154 -10.93 -11.19 0.04
C HIS A 154 -10.64 -10.39 1.33
N HIS A 155 -11.39 -9.32 1.60
CA HIS A 155 -11.21 -8.44 2.75
C HIS A 155 -9.79 -7.87 2.89
N ILE A 156 -9.10 -7.67 1.76
CA ILE A 156 -7.79 -7.04 1.70
C ILE A 156 -7.99 -5.52 1.56
N PRO A 157 -7.50 -4.69 2.49
CA PRO A 157 -7.62 -3.25 2.36
C PRO A 157 -6.94 -2.76 1.07
N VAL A 158 -7.66 -1.98 0.27
CA VAL A 158 -7.13 -1.43 -0.97
C VAL A 158 -6.91 0.06 -0.80
N TYR A 159 -5.69 0.50 -1.07
CA TYR A 159 -5.30 1.90 -1.15
C TYR A 159 -4.95 2.20 -2.60
N TYR A 160 -5.45 3.30 -3.15
CA TYR A 160 -4.96 3.80 -4.43
C TYR A 160 -4.87 5.32 -4.38
N PRO A 161 -3.86 5.91 -5.03
CA PRO A 161 -3.82 7.35 -5.20
C PRO A 161 -5.02 7.75 -6.06
N TRP A 162 -5.79 8.73 -5.58
CA TRP A 162 -6.86 9.31 -6.37
C TRP A 162 -6.32 10.50 -7.16
N THR A 163 -5.90 10.27 -8.40
CA THR A 163 -5.36 11.33 -9.27
C THR A 163 -6.34 11.69 -10.39
N ILE A 164 -5.96 12.68 -11.20
CA ILE A 164 -6.72 13.07 -12.41
C ILE A 164 -6.91 11.85 -13.33
N ALA A 165 -5.93 10.95 -13.41
CA ALA A 165 -6.01 9.76 -14.25
C ALA A 165 -7.13 8.81 -13.80
N GLU A 166 -7.30 8.60 -12.49
CA GLU A 166 -8.38 7.80 -11.92
C GLU A 166 -9.74 8.46 -12.12
N GLU A 167 -9.85 9.78 -11.92
CA GLU A 167 -11.10 10.51 -12.18
C GLU A 167 -11.52 10.45 -13.65
N GLU A 168 -10.58 10.60 -14.58
CA GLU A 168 -10.82 10.43 -16.00
C GLU A 168 -11.19 8.98 -16.34
N ALA A 169 -10.57 8.00 -15.68
CA ALA A 169 -10.93 6.60 -15.84
C ALA A 169 -12.38 6.34 -15.40
N VAL A 170 -12.82 6.89 -14.27
CA VAL A 170 -14.22 6.79 -13.80
C VAL A 170 -15.19 7.54 -14.71
N HIS A 171 -14.76 8.68 -15.28
CA HIS A 171 -15.58 9.41 -16.25
C HIS A 171 -15.78 8.63 -17.55
N CYS A 172 -14.73 7.91 -18.00
CA CYS A 172 -14.77 7.09 -19.20
C CYS A 172 -15.44 5.72 -18.99
N ASP A 173 -15.39 5.19 -17.76
CA ASP A 173 -15.90 3.87 -17.41
C ASP A 173 -16.78 3.93 -16.16
N SER A 174 -18.09 3.87 -16.38
CA SER A 174 -19.08 3.94 -15.29
C SER A 174 -18.99 2.78 -14.30
N SER A 175 -18.38 1.65 -14.67
CA SER A 175 -18.20 0.52 -13.74
C SER A 175 -17.31 0.89 -12.56
N LEU A 176 -16.40 1.84 -12.73
CA LEU A 176 -15.45 2.29 -11.72
C LEU A 176 -16.02 3.32 -10.75
N ARG A 177 -17.29 3.74 -10.91
CA ARG A 177 -17.90 4.79 -10.05
C ARG A 177 -17.94 4.41 -8.57
N HIS A 178 -18.04 3.12 -8.26
CA HIS A 178 -18.03 2.65 -6.87
C HIS A 178 -16.67 2.88 -6.17
N LEU A 179 -15.60 3.12 -6.94
CA LEU A 179 -14.27 3.47 -6.44
C LEU A 179 -14.13 4.97 -6.15
N GLN A 180 -15.07 5.78 -6.61
CA GLN A 180 -15.02 7.21 -6.37
C GLN A 180 -15.24 7.48 -4.88
N LEU A 181 -14.26 8.14 -4.27
CA LEU A 181 -14.39 8.62 -2.89
C LEU A 181 -15.61 9.54 -2.77
N PRO A 182 -16.49 9.33 -1.77
CA PRO A 182 -17.60 10.25 -1.52
C PRO A 182 -17.05 11.66 -1.28
N GLU A 183 -17.48 12.63 -2.09
CA GLU A 183 -16.95 14.00 -2.04
C GLU A 183 -16.98 14.59 -0.63
N GLN A 184 -18.03 14.29 0.13
CA GLN A 184 -18.19 14.77 1.50
C GLN A 184 -17.08 14.28 2.43
N MET A 185 -16.67 13.01 2.32
CA MET A 185 -15.58 12.46 3.13
C MET A 185 -14.26 13.11 2.76
N VAL A 186 -14.01 13.34 1.47
CA VAL A 186 -12.81 14.03 1.01
C VAL A 186 -12.78 15.47 1.51
N LYS A 187 -13.92 16.20 1.44
CA LYS A 187 -14.04 17.56 1.99
C LYS A 187 -13.74 17.58 3.49
N GLN A 188 -14.32 16.65 4.26
CA GLN A 188 -14.10 16.55 5.70
C GLN A 188 -12.64 16.24 6.05
N ALA A 189 -12.02 15.27 5.37
CA ALA A 189 -10.62 14.91 5.59
C ALA A 189 -9.69 16.09 5.25
N LEU A 190 -9.91 16.75 4.11
CA LEU A 190 -9.14 17.93 3.73
C LEU A 190 -9.38 19.08 4.70
N ASP A 191 -10.61 19.31 5.14
CA ASP A 191 -10.92 20.34 6.12
C ASP A 191 -10.22 20.09 7.45
N ALA A 192 -10.18 18.86 7.95
CA ALA A 192 -9.43 18.51 9.14
C ALA A 192 -7.93 18.80 8.97
N ILE A 193 -7.33 18.39 7.85
CA ILE A 193 -5.93 18.70 7.52
C ILE A 193 -5.68 20.21 7.50
N PHE A 194 -6.60 20.98 6.89
CA PHE A 194 -6.50 22.42 6.82
C PHE A 194 -6.85 23.11 8.15
N GLN A 195 -7.62 22.50 9.05
CA GLN A 195 -7.90 23.05 10.38
C GLN A 195 -6.70 22.87 11.32
N ASP A 196 -6.05 21.70 11.28
CA ASP A 196 -5.02 21.31 12.24
C ASP A 196 -3.58 21.72 11.86
N ARG A 197 -3.33 22.18 10.62
CA ARG A 197 -1.94 22.46 10.17
C ARG A 197 -1.72 23.78 9.42
N ASP A 198 -0.49 24.25 9.62
CA ASP A 198 0.20 25.34 8.95
C ASP A 198 0.14 25.22 7.42
N PHE A 199 0.14 26.36 6.73
CA PHE A 199 0.01 26.51 5.27
C PHE A 199 0.89 25.52 4.47
N ALA A 200 2.04 25.14 5.03
CA ALA A 200 2.99 24.17 4.50
C ALA A 200 2.42 22.76 4.21
N SER A 201 1.40 22.31 4.94
CA SER A 201 0.76 21.00 4.72
C SER A 201 -0.16 21.02 3.50
N GLY A 202 -0.88 22.14 3.29
CA GLY A 202 -1.66 22.38 2.08
C GLY A 202 -0.77 22.42 0.82
N THR A 203 0.38 23.09 0.93
CA THR A 203 1.41 23.08 -0.11
C THR A 203 1.95 21.67 -0.40
N LEU A 204 2.18 20.85 0.64
CA LEU A 204 2.64 19.46 0.45
C LEU A 204 1.62 18.64 -0.34
N ILE A 205 0.34 18.76 0.02
CA ILE A 205 -0.75 18.06 -0.65
C ILE A 205 -0.87 18.52 -2.11
N MET A 206 -0.85 19.84 -2.35
CA MET A 206 -0.82 20.39 -3.72
C MET A 206 0.34 19.81 -4.54
N ASN A 207 1.55 19.81 -3.99
CA ASN A 207 2.73 19.27 -4.66
C ASN A 207 2.59 17.77 -4.92
N SER A 208 2.05 17.02 -3.97
CA SER A 208 1.82 15.58 -4.14
C SER A 208 0.81 15.30 -5.25
N TYR A 209 -0.21 16.14 -5.43
CA TYR A 209 -1.15 16.02 -6.55
C TYR A 209 -0.52 16.45 -7.89
N LEU A 210 0.39 17.42 -7.88
CA LEU A 210 1.07 17.93 -9.09
C LEU A 210 2.21 17.01 -9.58
N TRP A 211 2.98 16.42 -8.66
CA TRP A 211 4.15 15.58 -8.97
C TRP A 211 3.80 14.23 -9.61
N TRP A 212 2.53 13.82 -9.58
CA TRP A 212 2.07 12.58 -10.20
C TRP A 212 1.74 12.72 -11.69
N LYS A 213 1.72 13.96 -12.21
CA LYS A 213 1.88 14.26 -13.63
C LYS A 213 3.39 14.33 -13.93
N GLU A 214 3.79 13.83 -15.07
CA GLU A 214 5.17 13.60 -15.50
C GLU A 214 6.12 14.81 -15.40
N SER A 215 7.42 14.52 -15.28
CA SER A 215 8.63 15.40 -15.30
C SER A 215 8.56 16.75 -14.56
N PRO A 216 9.52 17.05 -13.64
CA PRO A 216 9.62 18.34 -12.94
C PRO A 216 9.65 19.60 -13.83
N GLN A 217 9.89 19.45 -15.14
CA GLN A 217 10.08 20.54 -16.09
C GLN A 217 8.76 21.18 -16.59
N ASP A 218 7.60 20.53 -16.41
CA ASP A 218 6.29 21.02 -16.89
C ASP A 218 5.38 21.60 -15.78
N ILE A 219 5.88 21.68 -14.54
CA ILE A 219 5.09 22.08 -13.36
C ILE A 219 4.61 23.54 -13.46
N SER A 220 5.38 24.43 -14.09
CA SER A 220 5.07 25.86 -14.19
C SER A 220 3.87 26.17 -15.09
N MET A 221 3.60 25.35 -16.12
CA MET A 221 2.43 25.54 -16.99
C MET A 221 1.12 25.04 -16.36
N HIS A 222 1.16 24.04 -15.48
CA HIS A 222 -0.04 23.48 -14.86
C HIS A 222 -0.60 24.30 -13.68
N LEU A 223 0.22 25.14 -13.05
CA LEU A 223 -0.24 26.14 -12.07
C LEU A 223 -1.09 27.25 -12.70
N LEU A 224 -0.90 27.56 -13.99
CA LEU A 224 -1.76 28.51 -14.71
C LEU A 224 -3.03 27.85 -15.26
N ASP A 225 -3.09 26.53 -15.27
CA ASP A 225 -4.21 25.70 -15.70
C ASP A 225 -5.19 25.37 -14.55
N ILE A 226 -5.05 26.04 -13.39
CA ILE A 226 -5.90 25.88 -12.18
C ILE A 226 -7.39 26.04 -12.49
N LYS A 227 -7.76 26.83 -13.51
CA LYS A 227 -9.16 27.02 -13.94
C LYS A 227 -9.72 25.82 -14.72
N TYR A 228 -8.87 24.94 -15.22
CA TYR A 228 -9.22 23.82 -16.10
C TYR A 228 -8.96 22.44 -15.47
N ALA A 229 -8.38 22.38 -14.27
CA ALA A 229 -8.22 21.14 -13.52
C ALA A 229 -9.60 20.50 -13.29
N ARG A 230 -9.83 19.34 -13.91
CA ARG A 230 -11.10 18.59 -13.80
C ARG A 230 -11.28 17.90 -12.44
N SER A 231 -10.23 17.84 -11.63
CA SER A 231 -10.26 17.16 -10.35
C SER A 231 -11.01 17.92 -9.28
N PHE A 232 -12.01 17.25 -8.70
CA PHE A 232 -12.74 17.75 -7.55
C PHE A 232 -11.79 18.04 -6.37
N VAL A 233 -10.87 17.10 -6.09
CA VAL A 233 -9.93 17.23 -4.97
C VAL A 233 -9.00 18.41 -5.18
N PHE A 234 -8.43 18.53 -6.38
CA PHE A 234 -7.55 19.64 -6.72
C PHE A 234 -8.28 20.99 -6.62
N GLN A 235 -9.49 21.11 -7.21
CA GLN A 235 -10.29 22.32 -7.12
C GLN A 235 -10.61 22.70 -5.67
N TYR A 236 -10.93 21.72 -4.82
CA TYR A 236 -11.22 21.95 -3.41
C TYR A 236 -10.00 22.48 -2.64
N VAL A 237 -8.86 21.80 -2.80
CA VAL A 237 -7.57 22.17 -2.22
C VAL A 237 -7.14 23.57 -2.68
N SER A 238 -7.23 23.87 -3.98
CA SER A 238 -6.91 25.19 -4.53
C SER A 238 -7.79 26.30 -3.97
N ARG A 239 -9.11 26.08 -3.87
CA ARG A 239 -10.02 27.08 -3.28
C ARG A 239 -9.72 27.34 -1.81
N LYS A 240 -9.50 26.29 -1.01
CA LYS A 240 -9.15 26.41 0.41
C LYS A 240 -7.82 27.12 0.61
N PHE A 241 -6.83 26.81 -0.23
CA PHE A 241 -5.52 27.45 -0.21
C PHE A 241 -5.62 28.94 -0.57
N MET A 242 -6.30 29.29 -1.66
CA MET A 242 -6.51 30.68 -2.08
C MET A 242 -7.29 31.49 -1.04
N HIS A 243 -8.34 30.89 -0.46
CA HIS A 243 -9.10 31.53 0.62
C HIS A 243 -8.21 31.85 1.83
N LYS A 244 -7.39 30.89 2.28
CA LYS A 244 -6.43 31.15 3.38
C LYS A 244 -5.36 32.18 3.01
N ALA A 245 -4.84 32.13 1.78
CA ALA A 245 -3.84 33.08 1.29
C ALA A 245 -4.36 34.53 1.26
N ASN A 246 -5.64 34.71 0.92
CA ASN A 246 -6.28 36.03 0.85
C ASN A 246 -6.72 36.56 2.23
N HIS A 247 -6.95 35.69 3.22
CA HIS A 247 -7.39 36.08 4.57
C HIS A 247 -6.27 36.10 5.63
N GLY A 248 -5.08 35.57 5.33
CA GLY A 248 -3.89 35.78 6.16
C GLY A 248 -3.37 37.22 6.02
N ASN A 249 -2.84 37.81 7.10
CA ASN A 249 -2.31 39.20 7.19
C ASN A 249 -1.14 39.55 6.24
N ARG A 250 -0.90 38.78 5.18
CA ARG A 250 -0.09 39.16 4.02
C ARG A 250 -0.83 38.73 2.76
N PRO A 251 -1.53 39.64 2.06
CA PRO A 251 -2.06 39.32 0.75
C PRO A 251 -0.90 38.93 -0.16
N PHE A 252 -1.01 37.78 -0.83
CA PHE A 252 -0.25 37.54 -2.05
C PHE A 252 -0.79 38.50 -3.11
N GLN A 253 -0.25 39.71 -3.15
CA GLN A 253 -0.69 40.76 -4.09
C GLN A 253 -0.33 40.44 -5.55
N ASP A 254 0.47 39.40 -5.79
CA ASP A 254 0.86 38.97 -7.13
C ASP A 254 0.94 37.43 -7.19
N PRO A 255 0.11 36.77 -8.03
CA PRO A 255 0.14 35.31 -8.24
C PRO A 255 1.50 34.77 -8.68
N LEU A 256 2.30 35.57 -9.41
CA LEU A 256 3.65 35.18 -9.83
C LEU A 256 4.62 35.16 -8.64
N LEU A 257 4.41 36.04 -7.66
CA LEU A 257 5.21 36.12 -6.45
C LEU A 257 4.80 35.04 -5.42
N ALA A 258 3.58 34.53 -5.53
CA ALA A 258 3.14 33.30 -4.87
C ALA A 258 3.82 32.08 -5.48
N GLN A 259 4.00 32.07 -6.80
CA GLN A 259 4.70 31.01 -7.52
C GLN A 259 6.20 31.03 -7.23
N ASP A 260 6.89 32.17 -7.26
CA ASP A 260 8.32 32.25 -6.89
C ASP A 260 8.57 31.86 -5.43
N LYS A 261 7.66 32.25 -4.51
CA LYS A 261 7.73 31.79 -3.11
C LYS A 261 7.41 30.32 -2.97
N LEU A 262 6.45 29.80 -3.74
CA LEU A 262 6.12 28.39 -3.76
C LEU A 262 7.28 27.60 -4.34
N GLU A 263 7.94 28.07 -5.40
CA GLU A 263 9.13 27.49 -6.04
C GLU A 263 10.34 27.59 -5.13
N LEU A 264 10.55 28.69 -4.40
CA LEU A 264 11.58 28.81 -3.36
C LEU A 264 11.30 27.88 -2.18
N LEU A 265 10.06 27.80 -1.72
CA LEU A 265 9.65 26.86 -0.68
C LEU A 265 9.76 25.42 -1.18
N ILE A 266 9.48 25.14 -2.46
CA ILE A 266 9.64 23.85 -3.11
C ILE A 266 11.13 23.53 -3.26
N ALA A 267 11.99 24.47 -3.64
CA ALA A 267 13.42 24.27 -3.83
C ALA A 267 14.17 24.12 -2.51
N GLU A 268 13.83 24.94 -1.51
CA GLU A 268 14.33 24.81 -0.14
C GLU A 268 13.82 23.49 0.48
N ARG A 269 12.62 23.06 0.08
CA ARG A 269 12.04 21.80 0.53
C ARG A 269 12.55 20.59 -0.25
N THR A 270 12.81 20.62 -1.55
CA THR A 270 13.46 19.53 -2.28
C THR A 270 14.89 19.40 -1.81
N SER A 271 15.57 20.49 -1.44
CA SER A 271 16.85 20.41 -0.74
C SER A 271 16.70 19.77 0.65
N LYS A 272 15.68 20.13 1.44
CA LYS A 272 15.40 19.52 2.74
C LYS A 272 14.77 18.13 2.67
N GLU A 273 14.13 17.74 1.58
CA GLU A 273 13.46 16.45 1.32
C GLU A 273 14.40 15.50 0.60
N GLU A 274 15.31 15.97 -0.24
CA GLU A 274 16.49 15.23 -0.66
C GLU A 274 17.41 15.04 0.54
N GLU A 275 17.59 16.05 1.39
CA GLU A 275 18.32 15.87 2.64
C GLU A 275 17.56 14.96 3.59
N ALA A 276 16.24 15.05 3.73
CA ALA A 276 15.44 14.19 4.59
C ALA A 276 15.24 12.79 4.00
N ALA A 277 15.27 12.61 2.67
CA ALA A 277 15.25 11.32 1.99
C ALA A 277 16.63 10.68 2.00
N ARG A 278 17.71 11.48 1.90
CA ARG A 278 19.09 11.06 2.13
C ARG A 278 19.30 10.72 3.60
N VAL A 279 18.75 11.49 4.52
CA VAL A 279 18.74 11.21 5.96
C VAL A 279 17.82 10.03 6.25
N ALA A 280 16.65 9.88 5.62
CA ALA A 280 15.74 8.73 5.79
C ALA A 280 16.29 7.44 5.17
N SER A 281 16.99 7.52 4.04
CA SER A 281 17.74 6.40 3.44
C SER A 281 18.94 6.02 4.30
N ASN A 282 19.42 6.93 5.13
CA ASN A 282 20.50 6.72 6.10
C ASN A 282 20.01 6.52 7.55
N LEU A 283 18.73 6.73 7.84
CA LEU A 283 18.11 6.53 9.15
C LEU A 283 17.78 5.03 9.29
N PRO A 284 17.94 4.44 10.48
CA PRO A 284 17.28 3.18 10.79
C PRO A 284 15.78 3.37 10.57
N MET A 285 15.11 2.58 9.73
CA MET A 285 13.64 2.53 9.66
C MET A 285 13.08 2.32 11.08
N ARG A 286 12.74 3.42 11.77
CA ARG A 286 12.16 3.42 13.10
C ARG A 286 10.72 3.88 12.93
N ASN A 287 9.82 2.89 13.01
CA ASN A 287 8.42 2.99 13.42
C ASN A 287 7.49 3.88 12.57
N MET A 288 6.86 3.28 11.55
CA MET A 288 5.53 3.72 11.05
C MET A 288 4.35 3.10 11.82
N ILE A 289 4.60 2.33 12.90
CA ILE A 289 3.56 1.74 13.75
C ILE A 289 3.93 1.97 15.21
N GLY A 290 3.82 3.20 15.67
CA GLY A 290 4.28 3.51 17.03
C GLY A 290 3.71 4.75 17.66
N TRP A 291 2.50 5.19 17.28
CA TRP A 291 1.69 6.14 18.04
C TRP A 291 0.21 5.88 17.76
N LEU A 292 -0.35 4.84 18.37
CA LEU A 292 -1.78 4.75 18.66
C LEU A 292 -1.90 4.20 20.08
N ASN A 293 -2.41 5.04 20.97
CA ASN A 293 -2.71 4.69 22.35
C ASN A 293 -3.71 3.52 22.38
N GLU A 294 -3.65 2.70 23.43
CA GLU A 294 -4.51 1.51 23.59
C GLU A 294 -6.02 1.84 23.65
N GLU A 295 -6.41 3.10 23.78
CA GLU A 295 -7.81 3.54 23.83
C GLU A 295 -8.46 3.71 22.45
N GLU A 296 -7.71 3.77 21.35
CA GLU A 296 -8.27 4.01 20.00
C GLU A 296 -8.43 2.75 19.13
N LYS A 297 -8.13 1.56 19.67
CA LYS A 297 -8.29 0.28 18.95
C LYS A 297 -9.77 -0.09 18.66
N GLY A 298 -10.75 0.68 19.13
CA GLY A 298 -12.18 0.36 19.03
C GLY A 298 -13.09 1.39 18.34
N ALA A 299 -12.59 2.52 17.85
CA ALA A 299 -13.47 3.65 17.49
C ALA A 299 -13.81 3.81 15.99
N LEU A 300 -13.26 3.00 15.08
CA LEU A 300 -13.56 3.12 13.64
C LEU A 300 -14.64 2.16 13.12
N TYR A 301 -15.29 1.38 14.00
CA TYR A 301 -16.43 0.54 13.67
C TYR A 301 -17.55 0.68 14.69
N HIS A 302 -18.22 1.83 14.76
CA HIS A 302 -19.53 1.93 15.41
C HIS A 302 -20.36 3.12 14.90
N ILE A 303 -20.95 2.98 13.71
CA ILE A 303 -22.20 3.66 13.30
C ILE A 303 -22.85 2.70 12.28
N GLY A 304 -24.03 2.12 12.44
CA GLY A 304 -24.99 1.99 13.51
C GLY A 304 -26.04 1.01 12.99
N GLN A 305 -26.36 -0.03 13.75
CA GLN A 305 -27.59 -0.78 13.54
C GLN A 305 -28.76 0.16 13.86
N LEU A 306 -29.61 0.43 12.88
CA LEU A 306 -30.94 0.95 13.14
C LEU A 306 -31.92 -0.21 13.02
N HIS A 307 -32.55 -0.52 14.16
CA HIS A 307 -33.76 -1.30 14.28
C HIS A 307 -34.83 -0.78 13.31
N CYS A 308 -35.38 -1.67 12.49
CA CYS A 308 -36.77 -1.55 12.07
C CYS A 308 -37.60 -2.41 13.03
N SER A 309 -38.43 -1.72 13.81
CA SER A 309 -39.57 -2.28 14.52
C SER A 309 -40.81 -1.62 13.93
N GLU A 310 -41.66 -2.43 13.31
CA GLU A 310 -43.12 -2.37 13.49
C GLU A 310 -43.60 -3.80 13.69
#